data_AF-A0A9E2ZIY5-F1
#
_entry.id   AF-A0A9E2ZIY5-F1
#
_cell.length_a   1.000
_cell.length_b   1.000
_cell.length_c   1.000
_cell.angle_alpha   90.00
_cell.angle_beta   90.00
_cell.angle_gamma   90.00
#
_symmetry.space_group_name_H-M   'P 1'
#
loop_
_entity.id
_entity.type
_entity.pdbx_description
1 polymer ?
#
loop_
_entity_poly.entity_id
_entity_poly.type
_entity_poly.pdbx_seq_one_letter_code
_entity_poly.pdbx_strand_id
1 'polypeptide(L)'
;MVELEQYQTGKRESSGSPNSAAVNPSSQSRSPATGDPSNGREQTAAGISGSTAREIAATAESAIREGRLEAGAPLPTVRALAGALGTSPATVSSAYRTLRERGLVVADGRRGTRVAPRPAVRIPARAWYSPQRQPAVPGLRDLTVGLPDPALLPPLAPALSRINFDFKLQAGPLEAELTDPDLHALAAAALRADGLPTDAITVTSGAFDAVERVLQSHLRAGDRVVIEDPAYSAIRDLLLALGLVAVPVPVDELGLIPKELAASLARGAEAIVIVPRAQNPLGAALDAARAGEPRA
;
A
#
# COMPACT_ATOMS: atom_id res chain seq x y z
N MET A 1 17.08 -12.42 21.31
CA MET A 1 18.33 -13.19 21.53
C MET A 1 18.71 -13.73 20.16
N VAL A 2 19.89 -13.36 19.65
CA VAL A 2 20.32 -13.59 18.26
C VAL A 2 21.34 -14.71 18.25
N GLU A 3 21.20 -15.70 17.36
CA GLU A 3 22.29 -16.58 16.96
C GLU A 3 22.32 -16.69 15.44
N LEU A 4 23.47 -16.30 14.88
CA LEU A 4 23.83 -16.32 13.47
C LEU A 4 24.79 -17.48 13.26
N GLU A 5 24.44 -18.48 12.45
CA GLU A 5 25.42 -19.38 11.85
C GLU A 5 25.37 -19.33 10.33
N GLN A 6 26.56 -19.12 9.78
CA GLN A 6 26.89 -19.09 8.37
C GLN A 6 26.89 -20.51 7.81
N TYR A 7 26.35 -20.73 6.62
CA TYR A 7 26.85 -21.81 5.77
C TYR A 7 26.91 -21.40 4.30
N GLN A 8 28.12 -21.55 3.75
CA GLN A 8 28.48 -21.24 2.37
C GLN A 8 28.26 -22.44 1.44
N THR A 9 27.74 -22.10 0.24
CA THR A 9 28.07 -22.65 -1.10
C THR A 9 27.79 -24.11 -1.45
N GLY A 10 27.12 -24.29 -2.59
CA GLY A 10 26.95 -25.56 -3.29
C GLY A 10 26.36 -25.37 -4.69
N LYS A 11 27.21 -25.00 -5.65
CA LYS A 11 26.94 -24.85 -7.09
C LYS A 11 26.65 -26.23 -7.72
N ARG A 12 25.58 -26.39 -8.52
CA ARG A 12 25.52 -27.41 -9.60
C ARG A 12 24.72 -26.93 -10.81
N GLU A 13 25.28 -27.27 -11.96
CA GLU A 13 24.94 -26.85 -13.31
C GLU A 13 23.83 -27.69 -13.97
N SER A 14 23.44 -27.16 -15.12
CA SER A 14 22.43 -27.54 -16.11
C SER A 14 22.41 -28.97 -16.65
N SER A 15 21.20 -29.43 -16.97
CA SER A 15 20.78 -30.08 -18.23
C SER A 15 19.27 -30.31 -18.09
N GLY A 16 18.37 -30.16 -19.05
CA GLY A 16 18.36 -30.31 -20.49
C GLY A 16 16.90 -30.69 -20.82
N SER A 17 16.21 -29.89 -21.63
CA SER A 17 14.84 -30.20 -22.10
C SER A 17 14.85 -31.41 -23.02
N PRO A 18 13.69 -32.08 -23.21
CA PRO A 18 13.05 -31.90 -24.50
C PRO A 18 11.51 -31.73 -24.47
N ASN A 19 11.08 -31.24 -25.62
CA ASN A 19 9.79 -30.75 -26.10
C ASN A 19 8.68 -31.83 -26.22
N SER A 20 7.40 -31.45 -26.00
CA SER A 20 6.25 -32.11 -26.62
C SER A 20 4.99 -31.22 -26.65
N ALA A 21 4.74 -30.66 -27.83
CA ALA A 21 3.50 -30.42 -28.57
C ALA A 21 2.09 -30.43 -27.89
N ALA A 22 1.34 -29.39 -28.30
CA ALA A 22 -0.11 -29.29 -28.56
C ALA A 22 -1.05 -29.36 -27.34
N VAL A 23 -2.07 -28.51 -27.18
CA VAL A 23 -3.14 -28.14 -28.12
C VAL A 23 -3.71 -26.76 -27.72
N ASN A 24 -4.04 -25.95 -28.72
CA ASN A 24 -4.78 -24.69 -28.61
C ASN A 24 -6.18 -24.91 -29.21
N PRO A 25 -7.24 -24.25 -28.72
CA PRO A 25 -8.28 -23.85 -29.65
C PRO A 25 -8.83 -22.44 -29.44
N SER A 26 -9.19 -21.86 -30.59
CA SER A 26 -10.27 -20.87 -30.77
C SER A 26 -9.89 -19.40 -30.82
N SER A 27 -9.38 -19.04 -31.99
CA SER A 27 -9.56 -17.77 -32.69
C SER A 27 -11.01 -17.28 -32.73
N GLN A 28 -11.23 -16.00 -32.46
CA GLN A 28 -12.24 -15.21 -33.16
C GLN A 28 -11.61 -13.94 -33.74
N SER A 29 -11.71 -13.85 -35.06
CA SER A 29 -11.36 -12.74 -35.91
C SER A 29 -12.39 -11.61 -35.83
N ARG A 30 -11.94 -10.35 -35.77
CA ARG A 30 -12.55 -9.26 -36.56
C ARG A 30 -11.45 -8.33 -37.10
N SER A 31 -11.56 -8.06 -38.39
CA SER A 31 -10.66 -7.29 -39.25
C SER A 31 -10.94 -5.76 -39.18
N PRO A 32 -10.16 -4.90 -39.88
CA PRO A 32 -9.71 -3.59 -39.39
C PRO A 32 -10.59 -2.42 -39.85
N ALA A 33 -10.56 -1.32 -39.08
CA ALA A 33 -11.10 -0.03 -39.49
C ALA A 33 -9.97 1.00 -39.64
N THR A 34 -9.96 1.62 -40.80
CA THR A 34 -9.11 2.71 -41.29
C THR A 34 -9.43 4.05 -40.62
N GLY A 35 -8.37 4.73 -40.16
CA GLY A 35 -8.14 6.20 -40.10
C GLY A 35 -9.22 7.18 -39.63
N ASP A 36 -8.90 7.97 -38.60
CA ASP A 36 -9.39 9.35 -38.45
C ASP A 36 -8.23 10.29 -38.01
N PRO A 37 -7.88 11.36 -38.76
CA PRO A 37 -6.82 12.32 -38.42
C PRO A 37 -7.21 13.36 -37.33
N SER A 38 -8.32 13.17 -36.62
CA SER A 38 -8.86 14.11 -35.61
C SER A 38 -8.11 14.14 -34.27
N ASN A 39 -7.12 13.26 -34.05
CA ASN A 39 -6.44 13.00 -32.78
C ASN A 39 -5.54 14.14 -32.23
N GLY A 40 -5.53 15.31 -32.86
CA GLY A 40 -4.65 16.44 -32.52
C GLY A 40 -5.24 17.49 -31.57
N ARG A 41 -6.55 17.47 -31.30
CA ARG A 41 -7.24 18.56 -30.59
C ARG A 41 -7.80 18.22 -29.20
N GLU A 42 -7.79 16.96 -28.76
CA GLU A 42 -8.35 16.56 -27.46
C GLU A 42 -7.34 16.49 -26.29
N GLN A 43 -6.03 16.64 -26.54
CA GLN A 43 -5.01 16.50 -25.48
C GLN A 43 -4.78 17.74 -24.60
N THR A 44 -5.54 18.82 -24.82
CA THR A 44 -5.62 19.96 -23.89
C THR A 44 -6.48 19.68 -22.65
N ALA A 45 -7.20 18.55 -22.61
CA ALA A 45 -8.08 18.16 -21.50
C ALA A 45 -7.39 17.42 -20.34
N ALA A 46 -6.06 17.36 -20.29
CA ALA A 46 -5.31 16.65 -19.24
C ALA A 46 -5.31 17.34 -17.86
N GLY A 47 -5.93 18.53 -17.73
CA GLY A 47 -6.00 19.28 -16.47
C GLY A 47 -4.63 19.73 -15.94
N ILE A 48 -3.65 19.89 -16.84
CA ILE A 48 -2.32 20.43 -16.59
C ILE A 48 -2.32 21.90 -17.02
N SER A 49 -1.86 22.80 -16.15
CA SER A 49 -1.79 24.23 -16.40
C SER A 49 -0.56 24.86 -15.74
N GLY A 50 -0.20 26.07 -16.16
CA GLY A 50 0.93 26.82 -15.62
C GLY A 50 1.82 27.43 -16.70
N SER A 51 2.57 28.46 -16.31
CA SER A 51 3.50 29.19 -17.17
C SER A 51 4.96 28.79 -16.91
N THR A 52 5.25 28.29 -15.71
CA THR A 52 6.58 27.85 -15.27
C THR A 52 6.69 26.32 -15.17
N ALA A 53 7.91 25.79 -15.19
CA ALA A 53 8.13 24.34 -15.07
C ALA A 53 7.62 23.79 -13.72
N ARG A 54 7.69 24.60 -12.66
CA ARG A 54 7.22 24.24 -11.32
C ARG A 54 5.69 24.15 -11.27
N GLU A 55 4.98 25.12 -11.85
CA GLU A 55 3.51 25.12 -11.90
C GLU A 55 2.99 23.94 -12.73
N ILE A 56 3.58 23.71 -13.89
CA ILE A 56 3.21 22.59 -14.78
C ILE A 56 3.42 21.24 -14.09
N ALA A 57 4.54 21.06 -13.38
CA ALA A 57 4.78 19.85 -12.61
C ALA A 57 3.77 19.69 -11.46
N ALA A 58 3.47 20.77 -10.73
CA ALA A 58 2.53 20.74 -9.61
C ALA A 58 1.08 20.42 -10.03
N THR A 59 0.61 21.01 -11.14
CA THR A 59 -0.75 20.75 -11.64
C THR A 59 -0.89 19.35 -12.21
N ALA A 60 0.12 18.86 -12.94
CA ALA A 60 0.18 17.49 -13.40
C ALA A 60 0.22 16.49 -12.23
N GLU A 61 1.01 16.76 -11.20
CA GLU A 61 1.06 15.95 -9.98
C GLU A 61 -0.28 15.93 -9.26
N SER A 62 -0.97 17.09 -9.14
CA SER A 62 -2.31 17.12 -8.54
C SER A 62 -3.32 16.34 -9.38
N ALA A 63 -3.26 16.44 -10.70
CA ALA A 63 -4.12 15.67 -11.59
C ALA A 63 -3.89 14.15 -11.49
N ILE A 64 -2.62 13.73 -11.35
CA ILE A 64 -2.23 12.34 -11.11
C ILE A 64 -2.66 11.86 -9.71
N ARG A 65 -2.63 12.72 -8.70
CA ARG A 65 -3.05 12.42 -7.32
C ARG A 65 -4.56 12.33 -7.16
N GLU A 66 -5.30 13.18 -7.85
CA GLU A 66 -6.78 13.23 -7.86
C GLU A 66 -7.42 12.20 -8.79
N GLY A 67 -6.61 11.47 -9.58
CA GLY A 67 -7.09 10.44 -10.51
C GLY A 67 -7.64 11.00 -11.83
N ARG A 68 -7.49 12.30 -12.11
CA ARG A 68 -7.80 12.90 -13.42
C ARG A 68 -6.84 12.44 -14.51
N LEU A 69 -5.62 12.07 -14.13
CA LEU A 69 -4.64 11.38 -14.98
C LEU A 69 -4.40 9.97 -14.43
N GLU A 70 -4.96 8.97 -15.09
CA GLU A 70 -4.90 7.57 -14.67
C GLU A 70 -3.51 6.97 -14.83
N ALA A 71 -3.19 5.96 -14.02
CA ALA A 71 -1.93 5.21 -14.12
C ALA A 71 -1.81 4.56 -15.51
N GLY A 72 -0.64 4.71 -16.15
CA GLY A 72 -0.40 4.22 -17.52
C GLY A 72 -0.98 5.11 -18.64
N ALA A 73 -1.77 6.13 -18.30
CA ALA A 73 -2.31 7.06 -19.30
C ALA A 73 -1.16 7.82 -20.02
N PRO A 74 -1.27 8.04 -21.33
CA PRO A 74 -0.30 8.85 -22.07
C PRO A 74 -0.41 10.31 -21.66
N LEU A 75 0.73 10.96 -21.44
CA LEU A 75 0.81 12.40 -21.34
C LEU A 75 0.97 13.02 -22.73
N PRO A 76 0.51 14.26 -22.93
CA PRO A 76 0.79 15.00 -24.16
C PRO A 76 2.29 15.06 -24.45
N THR A 77 2.67 15.17 -25.72
CA THR A 77 4.08 15.39 -26.06
C THR A 77 4.54 16.76 -25.55
N VAL A 78 5.86 16.92 -25.32
CA VAL A 78 6.46 18.20 -24.92
C VAL A 78 6.02 19.34 -25.83
N ARG A 79 6.00 19.11 -27.15
CA ARG A 79 5.60 20.11 -28.15
C ARG A 79 4.11 20.41 -28.10
N ALA A 80 3.26 19.38 -27.95
CA ALA A 80 1.81 19.56 -27.85
C ALA A 80 1.43 20.36 -26.60
N LEU A 81 2.01 20.01 -25.44
CA LEU A 81 1.74 20.72 -24.19
C LEU A 81 2.30 22.14 -24.20
N ALA A 82 3.48 22.36 -24.80
CA ALA A 82 4.05 23.70 -24.96
C ALA A 82 3.14 24.61 -25.81
N GLY A 83 2.63 24.08 -26.93
CA GLY A 83 1.68 24.80 -27.79
C GLY A 83 0.35 25.10 -27.10
N ALA A 84 -0.17 24.14 -26.33
CA ALA A 84 -1.40 24.31 -25.56
C ALA A 84 -1.31 25.37 -24.45
N LEU A 85 -0.17 25.42 -23.74
CA LEU A 85 0.03 26.33 -22.61
C LEU A 85 0.66 27.67 -23.01
N GLY A 86 1.05 27.84 -24.27
CA GLY A 86 1.78 29.03 -24.74
C GLY A 86 3.15 29.22 -24.06
N THR A 87 3.81 28.14 -23.64
CA THR A 87 5.12 28.18 -22.96
C THR A 87 6.22 27.55 -23.81
N SER A 88 7.47 27.65 -23.38
CA SER A 88 8.59 27.07 -24.12
C SER A 88 8.64 25.53 -23.99
N PRO A 89 9.07 24.80 -25.05
CA PRO A 89 9.33 23.37 -24.95
C PRO A 89 10.36 23.00 -23.87
N ALA A 90 11.30 23.89 -23.56
CA ALA A 90 12.27 23.71 -22.48
C ALA A 90 11.61 23.72 -21.10
N THR A 91 10.61 24.58 -20.89
CA THR A 91 9.80 24.65 -19.66
C THR A 91 9.06 23.34 -19.43
N VAL A 92 8.37 22.84 -20.44
CA VAL A 92 7.64 21.56 -20.37
C VAL A 92 8.60 20.38 -20.18
N SER A 93 9.72 20.37 -20.89
CA SER A 93 10.76 19.33 -20.71
C SER A 93 11.31 19.31 -19.29
N SER A 94 11.51 20.48 -18.69
CA SER A 94 11.94 20.60 -17.30
C SER A 94 10.87 20.09 -16.32
N ALA A 95 9.60 20.41 -16.54
CA ALA A 95 8.49 19.87 -15.76
C ALA A 95 8.40 18.34 -15.84
N TYR A 96 8.52 17.77 -17.03
CA TYR A 96 8.50 16.32 -17.23
C TYR A 96 9.72 15.64 -16.63
N ARG A 97 10.88 16.31 -16.61
CA ARG A 97 12.06 15.82 -15.88
C ARG A 97 11.78 15.74 -14.39
N THR A 98 11.24 16.80 -13.77
CA THR A 98 10.86 16.81 -12.36
C THR A 98 9.86 15.69 -12.03
N LEU A 99 8.83 15.51 -12.86
CA LEU A 99 7.85 14.44 -12.66
C LEU A 99 8.48 13.04 -12.76
N ARG A 100 9.47 12.86 -13.65
CA ARG A 100 10.20 11.60 -13.82
C ARG A 100 11.14 11.33 -12.65
N GLU A 101 11.85 12.35 -12.17
CA GLU A 101 12.70 12.27 -10.97
C GLU A 101 11.89 11.89 -9.73
N ARG A 102 10.61 12.33 -9.67
CA ARG A 102 9.65 11.96 -8.62
C ARG A 102 8.97 10.61 -8.83
N GLY A 103 9.29 9.89 -9.91
CA GLY A 103 8.65 8.60 -10.23
C GLY A 103 7.16 8.69 -10.59
N LEU A 104 6.63 9.88 -10.89
CA LEU A 104 5.23 10.08 -11.24
C LEU A 104 4.93 9.76 -12.71
N VAL A 105 5.97 9.78 -13.56
CA VAL A 105 5.88 9.48 -14.99
C VAL A 105 7.06 8.63 -15.43
N VAL A 106 6.83 7.81 -16.45
CA VAL A 106 7.85 6.96 -17.10
C VAL A 106 7.98 7.32 -18.57
N ALA A 107 9.20 7.20 -19.10
CA ALA A 107 9.44 7.30 -20.53
C ALA A 107 9.18 5.94 -21.18
N ASP A 108 8.17 5.85 -22.04
CA ASP A 108 7.76 4.64 -22.76
C ASP A 108 8.35 4.63 -24.20
N GLY A 109 9.64 4.98 -24.33
CA GLY A 109 10.37 4.99 -25.60
C GLY A 109 9.64 5.75 -26.72
N ARG A 110 9.31 5.06 -27.82
CA ARG A 110 8.58 5.62 -28.98
C ARG A 110 7.13 6.00 -28.68
N ARG A 111 6.55 5.53 -27.57
CA ARG A 111 5.16 5.81 -27.16
C ARG A 111 5.02 7.06 -26.29
N GLY A 112 6.13 7.76 -26.03
CA GLY A 112 6.13 9.03 -25.31
C GLY A 112 6.20 8.88 -23.79
N THR A 113 5.74 9.89 -23.07
CA THR A 113 5.71 9.89 -21.60
C THR A 113 4.36 9.38 -21.12
N ARG A 114 4.34 8.51 -20.11
CA ARG A 114 3.10 8.02 -19.47
C ARG A 114 3.14 8.25 -17.98
N VAL A 115 1.97 8.36 -17.36
CA VAL A 115 1.86 8.30 -15.89
C VAL A 115 2.41 6.95 -15.43
N ALA A 116 3.29 6.98 -14.43
CA ALA A 116 3.92 5.77 -13.93
C ALA A 116 2.85 4.74 -13.51
N PRO A 117 3.04 3.44 -13.82
CA PRO A 117 2.18 2.41 -13.29
C PRO A 117 2.28 2.45 -11.77
N ARG A 118 1.21 2.88 -11.11
CA ARG A 118 1.10 2.70 -9.66
C ARG A 118 0.76 1.23 -9.42
N PRO A 119 1.47 0.53 -8.50
CA PRO A 119 0.85 -0.58 -7.81
C PRO A 119 -0.51 -0.07 -7.33
N ALA A 120 -1.57 -0.88 -7.45
CA ALA A 120 -2.91 -0.50 -7.03
C ALA A 120 -3.03 -0.39 -5.50
N VAL A 121 -2.06 0.22 -4.84
CA VAL A 121 -2.12 0.67 -3.47
C VAL A 121 -2.84 2.03 -3.48
N ARG A 122 -4.03 2.04 -4.08
CA ARG A 122 -5.14 2.55 -3.29
C ARG A 122 -5.26 1.51 -2.19
N ILE A 123 -4.58 1.70 -1.06
CA ILE A 123 -5.34 1.49 0.17
C ILE A 123 -6.42 2.53 0.00
N PRO A 124 -7.65 2.15 -0.34
CA PRO A 124 -8.66 3.15 -0.36
C PRO A 124 -8.91 3.41 1.11
N ALA A 125 -8.16 4.35 1.70
CA ALA A 125 -8.39 4.84 3.05
C ALA A 125 -9.85 5.31 3.23
N ARG A 126 -10.65 5.34 2.15
CA ARG A 126 -12.06 5.73 2.09
C ARG A 126 -13.01 4.81 1.31
N ALA A 127 -12.61 3.74 0.59
CA ALA A 127 -13.60 2.97 -0.20
C ALA A 127 -14.30 1.87 0.60
N TRP A 128 -13.63 1.31 1.61
CA TRP A 128 -14.25 0.49 2.66
C TRP A 128 -14.81 1.35 3.81
N TYR A 129 -14.33 2.59 3.95
CA TYR A 129 -14.61 3.52 5.04
C TYR A 129 -15.29 4.81 4.57
N SER A 130 -16.20 4.74 3.59
CA SER A 130 -17.05 5.89 3.29
C SER A 130 -18.30 5.80 4.18
N PRO A 131 -18.42 6.60 5.25
CA PRO A 131 -19.65 6.70 6.03
C PRO A 131 -20.85 7.20 5.19
N GLN A 132 -20.63 7.62 3.93
CA GLN A 132 -21.67 7.98 2.98
C GLN A 132 -22.05 6.86 1.99
N ARG A 133 -21.61 5.61 2.17
CA ARG A 133 -22.27 4.47 1.49
C ARG A 133 -23.66 4.26 2.12
N GLN A 134 -24.59 5.17 1.83
CA GLN A 134 -26.00 4.83 1.96
C GLN A 134 -26.28 3.74 0.93
N PRO A 135 -26.89 2.62 1.32
CA PRO A 135 -27.32 1.65 0.34
C PRO A 135 -28.21 2.37 -0.68
N ALA A 136 -27.97 2.12 -1.97
CA ALA A 136 -28.68 2.79 -3.06
C ALA A 136 -30.20 2.58 -3.00
N VAL A 137 -30.66 1.63 -2.19
CA VAL A 137 -32.07 1.32 -1.96
C VAL A 137 -32.45 1.72 -0.53
N PRO A 138 -33.49 2.56 -0.36
CA PRO A 138 -34.04 2.88 0.96
C PRO A 138 -34.43 1.63 1.75
N GLY A 139 -34.12 1.61 3.05
CA GLY A 139 -34.49 0.52 3.97
C GLY A 139 -33.54 -0.67 4.00
N LEU A 140 -32.53 -0.74 3.13
CA LEU A 140 -31.45 -1.73 3.26
C LEU A 140 -30.48 -1.35 4.37
N ARG A 141 -29.91 -2.36 5.03
CA ARG A 141 -28.81 -2.20 5.99
C ARG A 141 -27.57 -2.90 5.43
N ASP A 142 -26.49 -2.14 5.29
CA ASP A 142 -25.22 -2.67 4.83
C ASP A 142 -24.52 -3.43 5.96
N LEU A 143 -24.46 -4.76 5.85
CA LEU A 143 -23.76 -5.63 6.80
C LEU A 143 -22.31 -5.93 6.37
N THR A 144 -21.85 -5.36 5.25
CA THR A 144 -20.48 -5.54 4.76
C THR A 144 -19.48 -4.64 5.49
N VAL A 145 -19.97 -3.66 6.27
CA VAL A 145 -19.16 -2.65 6.95
C VAL A 145 -19.10 -2.96 8.45
N GLY A 146 -17.92 -3.33 8.93
CA GLY A 146 -17.66 -3.59 10.36
C GLY A 146 -17.40 -2.33 11.20
N LEU A 147 -18.05 -1.21 10.88
CA LEU A 147 -17.87 0.05 11.61
C LEU A 147 -18.83 0.16 12.81
N PRO A 148 -18.38 0.78 13.92
CA PRO A 148 -19.27 1.09 15.02
C PRO A 148 -20.36 2.09 14.58
N ASP A 149 -21.56 1.95 15.15
CA ASP A 149 -22.65 2.89 14.93
C ASP A 149 -22.26 4.28 15.46
N PRO A 150 -22.22 5.33 14.62
CA PRO A 150 -21.84 6.67 15.06
C PRO A 150 -22.72 7.23 16.19
N ALA A 151 -23.97 6.80 16.30
CA ALA A 151 -24.87 7.21 17.38
C ALA A 151 -24.46 6.64 18.74
N LEU A 152 -23.65 5.56 18.77
CA LEU A 152 -23.12 4.94 19.98
C LEU A 152 -21.72 5.49 20.36
N LEU A 153 -21.10 6.29 19.51
CA LEU A 153 -19.79 6.88 19.78
C LEU A 153 -19.92 8.16 20.62
N PRO A 154 -19.04 8.38 21.61
CA PRO A 154 -19.08 9.60 22.41
C PRO A 154 -18.74 10.83 21.56
N PRO A 155 -19.40 11.99 21.79
CA PRO A 155 -19.06 13.23 21.10
C PRO A 155 -17.63 13.66 21.48
N LEU A 156 -16.79 13.94 20.48
CA LEU A 156 -15.40 14.35 20.71
C LEU A 156 -15.25 15.84 21.05
N ALA A 157 -16.23 16.68 20.69
CA ALA A 157 -16.12 18.13 20.83
C ALA A 157 -15.77 18.61 22.27
N PRO A 158 -16.36 18.05 23.35
CA PRO A 158 -16.00 18.45 24.71
C PRO A 158 -14.57 18.07 25.13
N ALA A 159 -14.00 17.02 24.54
CA ALA A 159 -12.61 16.63 24.78
C ALA A 159 -11.66 17.54 23.99
N LEU A 160 -11.97 17.78 22.71
CA LEU A 160 -11.18 18.64 21.83
C LEU A 160 -11.12 20.10 22.33
N SER A 161 -12.19 20.61 22.94
CA SER A 161 -12.22 21.97 23.49
C SER A 161 -11.27 22.18 24.68
N ARG A 162 -10.72 21.10 25.26
CA ARG A 162 -9.75 21.16 26.37
C ARG A 162 -8.30 21.10 25.88
N ILE A 163 -8.09 20.83 24.60
CA ILE A 163 -6.76 20.72 24.01
C ILE A 163 -6.22 22.13 23.72
N ASN A 164 -4.99 22.40 24.14
CA ASN A 164 -4.30 23.61 23.76
C ASN A 164 -3.68 23.45 22.35
N PHE A 165 -4.16 24.23 21.39
CA PHE A 165 -3.67 24.21 20.01
C PHE A 165 -2.45 25.13 19.77
N ASP A 166 -1.86 25.70 20.83
CA ASP A 166 -0.65 26.53 20.70
C ASP A 166 0.63 25.73 20.37
N PHE A 167 0.54 24.41 20.22
CA PHE A 167 1.65 23.57 19.79
C PHE A 167 2.22 24.02 18.43
N LYS A 168 3.55 24.22 18.39
CA LYS A 168 4.28 24.58 17.17
C LYS A 168 5.10 23.38 16.70
N LEU A 169 4.89 22.97 15.45
CA LEU A 169 5.40 21.72 14.84
C LEU A 169 6.94 21.56 14.82
N GLN A 170 7.72 22.54 15.30
CA GLN A 170 9.19 22.52 15.30
C GLN A 170 9.80 23.31 16.49
N ALA A 171 9.12 23.36 17.64
CA ALA A 171 9.61 24.13 18.80
C ALA A 171 10.38 23.27 19.82
N GLY A 172 11.17 22.30 19.37
CA GLY A 172 11.97 21.43 20.25
C GLY A 172 13.32 21.04 19.63
N PRO A 173 14.33 20.71 20.45
CA PRO A 173 15.59 20.14 19.95
C PRO A 173 15.34 18.88 19.13
N LEU A 174 16.29 18.51 18.25
CA LEU A 174 16.20 17.34 17.36
C LEU A 174 15.96 16.01 18.11
N GLU A 175 16.27 16.00 19.42
CA GLU A 175 16.13 14.88 20.35
C GLU A 175 14.83 14.90 21.15
N ALA A 176 13.97 15.91 20.97
CA ALA A 176 12.69 15.96 21.65
C ALA A 176 11.83 14.76 21.26
N GLU A 177 11.20 14.12 22.25
CA GLU A 177 10.28 13.02 22.02
C GLU A 177 9.21 13.44 21.01
N LEU A 178 9.15 12.71 19.88
CA LEU A 178 8.18 12.94 18.81
C LEU A 178 6.73 12.63 19.25
N THR A 179 6.56 12.13 20.47
CA THR A 179 5.29 11.72 21.07
C THR A 179 5.08 12.49 22.36
N ASP A 180 3.84 12.93 22.57
CA ASP A 180 3.42 13.55 23.82
C ASP A 180 3.68 12.61 25.03
N PRO A 181 4.39 13.05 26.08
CA PRO A 181 4.76 12.19 27.21
C PRO A 181 3.55 11.60 27.96
N ASP A 182 2.45 12.36 28.09
CA ASP A 182 1.25 11.89 28.79
C ASP A 182 0.55 10.80 27.96
N LEU A 183 0.49 10.99 26.63
CA LEU A 183 0.01 9.97 25.71
C LEU A 183 0.87 8.71 25.77
N HIS A 184 2.19 8.86 25.80
CA HIS A 184 3.12 7.74 25.92
C HIS A 184 2.89 6.98 27.23
N ALA A 185 2.79 7.67 28.36
CA ALA A 185 2.55 7.08 29.66
C ALA A 185 1.21 6.32 29.72
N LEU A 186 0.14 6.90 29.15
CA LEU A 186 -1.17 6.27 29.04
C LEU A 186 -1.13 4.99 28.21
N ALA A 187 -0.52 5.04 27.03
CA ALA A 187 -0.36 3.88 26.15
C ALA A 187 0.46 2.78 26.82
N ALA A 188 1.56 3.14 27.47
CA ALA A 188 2.41 2.19 28.17
C ALA A 188 1.69 1.52 29.35
N ALA A 189 0.86 2.25 30.11
CA ALA A 189 0.07 1.68 31.19
C ALA A 189 -0.93 0.63 30.66
N ALA A 190 -1.63 0.93 29.57
CA ALA A 190 -2.56 -0.01 28.94
C ALA A 190 -1.85 -1.26 28.41
N LEU A 191 -0.74 -1.11 27.70
CA LEU A 191 0.04 -2.22 27.15
C LEU A 191 0.65 -3.12 28.26
N ARG A 192 1.12 -2.54 29.37
CA ARG A 192 1.60 -3.32 30.53
C ARG A 192 0.48 -4.12 31.19
N ALA A 193 -0.74 -3.57 31.26
CA ALA A 193 -1.89 -4.30 31.79
C ALA A 193 -2.22 -5.54 30.93
N ASP A 194 -1.92 -5.47 29.63
CA ASP A 194 -2.02 -6.61 28.69
C ASP A 194 -0.75 -7.50 28.66
N GLY A 195 0.26 -7.22 29.51
CA GLY A 195 1.50 -8.00 29.59
C GLY A 195 2.48 -7.76 28.43
N LEU A 196 2.33 -6.66 27.69
CA LEU A 196 3.19 -6.32 26.56
C LEU A 196 4.40 -5.47 26.99
N PRO A 197 5.57 -5.66 26.34
CA PRO A 197 6.75 -4.84 26.59
C PRO A 197 6.50 -3.38 26.18
N THR A 198 7.08 -2.44 26.95
CA THR A 198 6.85 -1.00 26.76
C THR A 198 8.11 -0.17 26.60
N ASP A 199 9.25 -0.82 26.32
CA ASP A 199 10.54 -0.15 26.19
C ASP A 199 10.64 0.69 24.91
N ALA A 200 9.83 0.38 23.90
CA ALA A 200 9.78 1.07 22.63
C ALA A 200 8.32 1.21 22.15
N ILE A 201 7.70 2.35 22.44
CA ILE A 201 6.35 2.71 21.99
C ILE A 201 6.45 3.89 21.02
N THR A 202 5.67 3.83 19.94
CA THR A 202 5.55 4.92 18.96
C THR A 202 4.10 5.09 18.52
N VAL A 203 3.76 6.31 18.11
CA VAL A 203 2.43 6.65 17.60
C VAL A 203 2.43 6.58 16.07
N THR A 204 1.38 5.97 15.52
CA THR A 204 1.19 5.79 14.07
C THR A 204 -0.19 6.27 13.66
N SER A 205 -0.39 6.48 12.36
CA SER A 205 -1.66 6.91 11.76
C SER A 205 -2.67 5.77 11.62
N GLY A 206 -2.48 4.67 12.35
CA GLY A 206 -3.32 3.47 12.33
C GLY A 206 -2.51 2.18 12.22
N ALA A 207 -3.18 1.04 12.36
CA ALA A 207 -2.53 -0.27 12.41
C ALA A 207 -1.73 -0.60 11.13
N PHE A 208 -2.21 -0.22 9.94
CA PHE A 208 -1.49 -0.48 8.69
C PHE A 208 -0.22 0.37 8.54
N ASP A 209 -0.23 1.63 9.00
CA ASP A 209 0.98 2.46 9.06
C ASP A 209 2.01 1.82 10.01
N ALA A 210 1.56 1.28 11.15
CA ALA A 210 2.45 0.53 12.05
C ALA A 210 3.06 -0.72 11.39
N VAL A 211 2.23 -1.56 10.76
CA VAL A 211 2.69 -2.78 10.08
C VAL A 211 3.65 -2.43 8.94
N GLU A 212 3.32 -1.43 8.12
CA GLU A 212 4.17 -0.98 7.02
C GLU A 212 5.57 -0.57 7.52
N ARG A 213 5.64 0.27 8.56
CA ARG A 213 6.91 0.78 9.10
C ARG A 213 7.77 -0.34 9.67
N VAL A 214 7.17 -1.29 10.39
CA VAL A 214 7.87 -2.46 10.95
C VAL A 214 8.41 -3.34 9.82
N LEU A 215 7.63 -3.60 8.79
CA LEU A 215 8.09 -4.40 7.64
C LEU A 215 9.23 -3.68 6.89
N GLN A 216 9.11 -2.38 6.64
CA GLN A 216 10.14 -1.59 5.96
C GLN A 216 11.44 -1.46 6.78
N SER A 217 11.36 -1.42 8.12
CA SER A 217 12.56 -1.28 8.96
C SER A 217 13.35 -2.58 9.08
N HIS A 218 12.72 -3.73 8.87
CA HIS A 218 13.33 -5.05 9.09
C HIS A 218 13.54 -5.87 7.83
N LEU A 219 12.81 -5.60 6.75
CA LEU A 219 12.81 -6.42 5.54
C LEU A 219 13.23 -5.64 4.30
N ARG A 220 13.60 -6.39 3.26
CA ARG A 220 13.99 -5.93 1.93
C ARG A 220 13.02 -6.49 0.88
N ALA A 221 12.94 -5.83 -0.27
CA ALA A 221 12.18 -6.35 -1.39
C ALA A 221 12.67 -7.77 -1.76
N GLY A 222 11.73 -8.70 -1.94
CA GLY A 222 11.98 -10.13 -2.14
C GLY A 222 11.88 -10.97 -0.87
N ASP A 223 11.97 -10.37 0.32
CA ASP A 223 11.86 -11.10 1.58
C ASP A 223 10.46 -11.69 1.74
N ARG A 224 10.42 -12.86 2.39
CA ARG A 224 9.23 -13.71 2.47
C ARG A 224 8.51 -13.49 3.78
N VAL A 225 7.23 -13.15 3.72
CA VAL A 225 6.39 -12.88 4.89
C VAL A 225 5.23 -13.86 4.95
N VAL A 226 5.15 -14.64 6.04
CA VAL A 226 4.01 -15.52 6.29
C VAL A 226 2.77 -14.69 6.59
N ILE A 227 1.67 -15.05 5.93
CA ILE A 227 0.32 -14.55 6.21
C ILE A 227 -0.65 -15.70 6.32
N GLU A 228 -1.74 -15.48 7.04
CA GLU A 228 -2.87 -16.42 7.14
C GLU A 228 -3.50 -16.72 5.77
N ASP A 229 -4.12 -17.90 5.63
CA ASP A 229 -4.89 -18.27 4.46
C ASP A 229 -6.23 -18.91 4.87
N PRO A 230 -7.36 -18.22 4.69
CA PRO A 230 -7.52 -16.87 4.12
C PRO A 230 -7.06 -15.75 5.07
N ALA A 231 -6.36 -14.73 4.55
CA ALA A 231 -5.97 -13.52 5.29
C ALA A 231 -6.88 -12.31 4.98
N TYR A 232 -6.82 -11.30 5.86
CA TYR A 232 -7.35 -9.97 5.58
C TYR A 232 -6.72 -9.38 4.31
N SER A 233 -7.52 -9.08 3.30
CA SER A 233 -7.04 -8.78 1.94
C SER A 233 -6.00 -7.65 1.87
N ALA A 234 -6.14 -6.61 2.70
CA ALA A 234 -5.25 -5.46 2.66
C ALA A 234 -3.80 -5.80 3.02
N ILE A 235 -3.53 -6.87 3.78
CA ILE A 235 -2.15 -7.28 4.05
C ILE A 235 -1.44 -7.78 2.80
N ARG A 236 -2.16 -8.49 1.90
CA ARG A 236 -1.59 -8.92 0.61
C ARG A 236 -1.23 -7.73 -0.25
N ASP A 237 -2.11 -6.72 -0.30
CA ASP A 237 -1.86 -5.49 -1.06
C ASP A 237 -0.66 -4.71 -0.50
N LEU A 238 -0.53 -4.63 0.83
CA LEU A 238 0.62 -4.00 1.48
C LEU A 238 1.93 -4.73 1.16
N LEU A 239 1.97 -6.06 1.28
CA LEU A 239 3.18 -6.82 0.99
C LEU A 239 3.63 -6.64 -0.48
N LEU A 240 2.67 -6.68 -1.42
CA LEU A 240 2.94 -6.40 -2.83
C LEU A 240 3.47 -4.98 -3.04
N ALA A 241 2.93 -3.98 -2.34
CA ALA A 241 3.40 -2.59 -2.38
C ALA A 241 4.87 -2.44 -2.01
N LEU A 242 5.29 -3.19 -1.00
CA LEU A 242 6.64 -3.18 -0.43
C LEU A 242 7.62 -4.07 -1.22
N GLY A 243 7.14 -4.78 -2.25
CA GLY A 243 7.94 -5.75 -2.99
C GLY A 243 8.26 -7.01 -2.19
N LEU A 244 7.49 -7.31 -1.14
CA LEU A 244 7.63 -8.49 -0.30
C LEU A 244 6.84 -9.68 -0.88
N VAL A 245 7.29 -10.89 -0.58
CA VAL A 245 6.68 -12.13 -1.05
C VAL A 245 5.78 -12.71 0.02
N ALA A 246 4.46 -12.67 -0.20
CA ALA A 246 3.49 -13.29 0.69
C ALA A 246 3.57 -14.83 0.64
N VAL A 247 3.73 -15.46 1.80
CA VAL A 247 3.70 -16.92 1.99
C VAL A 247 2.41 -17.31 2.72
N PRO A 248 1.37 -17.78 2.00
CA PRO A 248 0.12 -18.17 2.65
C PRO A 248 0.32 -19.44 3.49
N VAL A 249 -0.22 -19.44 4.70
CA VAL A 249 -0.25 -20.59 5.61
C VAL A 249 -1.68 -20.80 6.09
N PRO A 250 -2.22 -22.04 5.99
CA PRO A 250 -3.59 -22.32 6.37
C PRO A 250 -3.84 -22.07 7.86
N VAL A 251 -5.08 -21.69 8.17
CA VAL A 251 -5.57 -21.50 9.53
C VAL A 251 -6.61 -22.57 9.90
N ASP A 252 -6.65 -22.93 11.19
CA ASP A 252 -7.72 -23.69 11.82
C ASP A 252 -8.52 -22.78 12.79
N GLU A 253 -9.40 -23.36 13.62
CA GLU A 253 -10.20 -22.61 14.60
C GLU A 253 -9.36 -21.87 15.65
N LEU A 254 -8.09 -22.23 15.79
CA LEU A 254 -7.11 -21.65 16.71
C LEU A 254 -6.09 -20.75 15.99
N GLY A 255 -6.28 -20.45 14.70
CA GLY A 255 -5.41 -19.58 13.91
C GLY A 255 -4.41 -20.37 13.07
N LEU A 256 -3.21 -19.81 12.82
CA LEU A 256 -2.20 -20.45 11.96
C LEU A 256 -1.87 -21.88 12.42
N ILE A 257 -1.77 -22.80 11.45
CA ILE A 257 -1.36 -24.19 11.70
C ILE A 257 0.16 -24.24 11.97
N PRO A 258 0.62 -24.63 13.16
CA PRO A 258 2.03 -24.51 13.58
C PRO A 258 3.00 -25.31 12.71
N LYS A 259 2.59 -26.51 12.27
CA LYS A 259 3.40 -27.36 11.39
C LYS A 259 3.70 -26.67 10.05
N GLU A 260 2.69 -26.03 9.46
CA GLU A 260 2.82 -25.34 8.17
C GLU A 260 3.58 -24.02 8.31
N LEU A 261 3.44 -23.35 9.46
CA LEU A 261 4.26 -22.21 9.83
C LEU A 261 5.74 -22.59 9.94
N ALA A 262 6.07 -23.63 10.71
CA ALA A 262 7.43 -24.12 10.89
C ALA A 262 8.06 -24.51 9.54
N ALA A 263 7.30 -25.20 8.68
CA ALA A 263 7.75 -25.54 7.33
C ALA A 263 8.02 -24.30 6.47
N SER A 264 7.27 -23.22 6.65
CA SER A 264 7.46 -21.97 5.92
C SER A 264 8.69 -21.18 6.41
N LEU A 265 8.93 -21.14 7.72
CA LEU A 265 10.14 -20.58 8.32
C LEU A 265 11.39 -21.34 7.84
N ALA A 266 11.35 -22.68 7.84
CA ALA A 266 12.43 -23.53 7.33
C ALA A 266 12.74 -23.30 5.83
N ARG A 267 11.79 -22.74 5.06
CA ARG A 267 11.97 -22.36 3.65
C ARG A 267 12.44 -20.91 3.47
N GLY A 268 12.83 -20.23 4.55
CA GLY A 268 13.36 -18.87 4.54
C GLY A 268 12.28 -17.79 4.56
N ALA A 269 11.20 -18.00 5.32
CA ALA A 269 10.33 -16.88 5.68
C ALA A 269 10.96 -16.07 6.81
N GLU A 270 11.00 -14.75 6.65
CA GLU A 270 11.71 -13.80 7.52
C GLU A 270 10.78 -13.16 8.56
N ALA A 271 9.47 -13.12 8.28
CA ALA A 271 8.49 -12.51 9.17
C ALA A 271 7.12 -13.21 9.07
N ILE A 272 6.26 -12.92 10.04
CA ILE A 272 4.89 -13.44 10.12
C ILE A 272 3.96 -12.28 10.50
N VAL A 273 2.83 -12.14 9.80
CA VAL A 273 1.73 -11.24 10.17
C VAL A 273 0.49 -12.08 10.48
N ILE A 274 -0.02 -11.94 11.71
CA ILE A 274 -1.14 -12.75 12.23
C ILE A 274 -2.17 -11.89 12.95
N VAL A 275 -3.41 -12.38 13.01
CA VAL A 275 -4.51 -11.77 13.75
C VAL A 275 -4.96 -12.74 14.85
N PRO A 276 -4.37 -12.64 16.05
CA PRO A 276 -4.44 -13.72 17.03
C PRO A 276 -5.77 -13.80 17.80
N ARG A 277 -6.51 -12.69 17.82
CA ARG A 277 -7.78 -12.53 18.54
C ARG A 277 -8.83 -12.07 17.53
N ALA A 278 -9.59 -13.01 16.99
CA ALA A 278 -10.55 -12.82 15.89
C ALA A 278 -9.90 -12.63 14.52
N GLN A 279 -9.36 -13.74 14.00
CA GLN A 279 -8.86 -13.90 12.65
C GLN A 279 -9.88 -13.37 11.63
N ASN A 280 -9.43 -12.63 10.64
CA ASN A 280 -10.29 -12.13 9.57
C ASN A 280 -10.02 -12.92 8.28
N PRO A 281 -11.00 -13.65 7.71
CA PRO A 281 -12.45 -13.53 7.96
C PRO A 281 -13.09 -14.59 8.86
N LEU A 282 -12.35 -15.58 9.36
CA LEU A 282 -12.95 -16.79 9.94
C LEU A 282 -13.35 -16.69 11.41
N GLY A 283 -12.91 -15.65 12.12
CA GLY A 283 -13.18 -15.44 13.55
C GLY A 283 -12.37 -16.34 14.49
N ALA A 284 -11.42 -17.12 13.97
CA ALA A 284 -10.54 -17.97 14.76
C ALA A 284 -9.79 -17.18 15.85
N ALA A 285 -9.50 -17.82 16.97
CA ALA A 285 -8.82 -17.18 18.08
C ALA A 285 -7.85 -18.14 18.75
N LEU A 286 -6.63 -17.67 18.98
CA LEU A 286 -5.62 -18.41 19.71
C LEU A 286 -6.07 -18.66 21.14
N ASP A 287 -6.04 -19.92 21.57
CA ASP A 287 -6.19 -20.29 22.97
C ASP A 287 -4.81 -20.33 23.67
N ALA A 288 -4.83 -20.55 24.99
CA ALA A 288 -3.60 -20.61 25.78
C ALA A 288 -2.70 -21.79 25.39
N ALA A 289 -3.28 -22.90 24.91
CA ALA A 289 -2.52 -24.08 24.51
C ALA A 289 -1.74 -23.81 23.21
N ARG A 290 -2.41 -23.31 22.17
CA ARG A 290 -1.79 -22.97 20.88
C ARG A 290 -0.81 -21.81 21.02
N ALA A 291 -1.07 -20.83 21.89
CA ALA A 291 -0.13 -19.73 22.16
C ALA A 291 1.16 -20.19 22.87
N GLY A 292 1.08 -21.27 23.65
CA GLY A 292 2.21 -21.87 24.37
C GLY A 292 3.00 -22.90 23.57
N GLU A 293 2.54 -23.27 22.37
CA GLU A 293 3.33 -24.14 21.49
C GLU A 293 4.66 -23.45 21.12
N PRO A 294 5.79 -24.17 21.17
CA PRO A 294 7.09 -23.58 20.87
C PRO A 294 7.08 -22.98 19.47
N ARG A 295 7.34 -21.67 19.42
CA ARG A 295 7.56 -20.93 18.17
C ARG A 295 8.88 -21.44 17.61
N ALA A 296 8.82 -22.03 16.41
CA ALA A 296 9.97 -22.61 15.71
C ALA A 296 11.10 -21.60 15.52
#